data_AF-G1V4N2-F1
#
_entry.id   AF-G1V4N2-F1
#
_cell.length_a   1.000
_cell.length_b   1.000
_cell.length_c   1.000
_cell.angle_alpha   90.00
_cell.angle_beta   90.00
_cell.angle_gamma   90.00
#
_symmetry.space_group_name_H-M   'P 1'
#
loop_
_entity.id
_entity.type
_entity.pdbx_description
1 polymer ?
#
loop_
_entity_poly.entity_id
_entity_poly.type
_entity_poly.pdbx_seq_one_letter_code
_entity_poly.pdbx_strand_id
1 'polypeptide(L)'
;MQAGAERALNRLMTALAGASVLFGQGMLETGLTFDIPTLLVDDEIIDYVLRMLAGFKVDATTLSTDLIKEVGPFGTYLAEMDTFEHLGDLSTYNLMNRRNYDMWAASGKPDLYGQARERAKEILATHKQKNPLSPEQVKAIRDVLVDAEGELGVADFWKGKEEKRFIDNDLY
;
A
#
# COMPACT_ATOMS: atom_id res chain seq x y z
N MET A 1 -4.20 -16.62 -7.62
CA MET A 1 -3.72 -17.47 -6.49
C MET A 1 -2.20 -17.57 -6.47
N GLN A 2 -1.54 -18.11 -7.51
CA GLN A 2 -0.07 -18.23 -7.55
C GLN A 2 0.67 -16.91 -7.27
N ALA A 3 0.37 -15.86 -8.03
CA ALA A 3 1.00 -14.55 -7.85
C ALA A 3 0.85 -14.01 -6.40
N GLY A 4 -0.33 -14.16 -5.79
CA GLY A 4 -0.54 -13.75 -4.41
C GLY A 4 0.32 -14.51 -3.40
N ALA A 5 0.46 -15.83 -3.58
CA ALA A 5 1.28 -16.67 -2.70
C ALA A 5 2.78 -16.34 -2.82
N GLU A 6 3.30 -16.26 -4.04
CA GLU A 6 4.71 -15.91 -4.30
C GLU A 6 5.06 -14.53 -3.72
N ARG A 7 4.14 -13.57 -3.89
CA ARG A 7 4.32 -12.19 -3.42
C ARG A 7 4.31 -12.08 -1.90
N ALA A 8 3.36 -12.75 -1.24
CA ALA A 8 3.27 -12.76 0.22
C ALA A 8 4.50 -13.43 0.85
N LEU A 9 4.91 -14.60 0.32
CA LEU A 9 6.09 -15.32 0.81
C LEU A 9 7.36 -14.50 0.60
N ASN A 10 7.56 -13.93 -0.58
CA ASN A 10 8.74 -13.12 -0.86
C ASN A 10 8.84 -11.91 0.07
N ARG A 11 7.73 -11.17 0.28
CA ARG A 11 7.70 -10.00 1.16
C ARG A 11 7.97 -10.38 2.61
N LEU A 12 7.24 -11.38 3.12
CA LEU A 12 7.37 -11.81 4.50
C LEU A 12 8.77 -12.36 4.80
N MET A 13 9.31 -13.24 3.96
CA MET A 13 10.63 -13.83 4.18
C MET A 13 11.74 -12.78 4.09
N THR A 14 11.65 -11.84 3.16
CA THR A 14 12.65 -10.76 3.03
C THR A 14 12.61 -9.83 4.23
N ALA A 15 11.41 -9.49 4.70
CA ALA A 15 11.20 -8.69 5.90
C ALA A 15 11.75 -9.39 7.17
N LEU A 16 11.46 -10.69 7.35
CA LEU A 16 11.96 -11.49 8.47
C LEU A 16 13.48 -11.71 8.43
N ALA A 17 14.09 -11.68 7.24
CA ALA A 17 15.55 -11.72 7.08
C ALA A 17 16.25 -10.42 7.52
N GLY A 18 15.50 -9.40 7.94
CA GLY A 18 16.06 -8.12 8.40
C GLY A 18 16.50 -7.19 7.26
N ALA A 19 15.95 -7.38 6.05
CA ALA A 19 16.24 -6.49 4.93
C ALA A 19 15.81 -5.05 5.26
N SER A 20 16.72 -4.10 5.07
CA SER A 20 16.44 -2.68 5.32
C SER A 20 15.58 -2.04 4.23
N VAL A 21 15.55 -2.64 3.03
CA VAL A 21 14.79 -2.17 1.86
C VAL A 21 14.17 -3.36 1.15
N LEU A 22 12.91 -3.22 0.75
CA LEU A 22 12.17 -4.21 -0.01
C LEU A 22 11.63 -3.55 -1.30
N PHE A 23 12.02 -4.10 -2.44
CA PHE A 23 11.73 -3.54 -3.77
C PHE A 23 10.86 -4.51 -4.58
N GLY A 24 10.26 -4.00 -5.66
CA GLY A 24 9.49 -4.82 -6.61
C GLY A 24 7.98 -4.80 -6.40
N GLN A 25 7.47 -3.82 -5.65
CA GLN A 25 6.02 -3.64 -5.52
C GLN A 25 5.42 -3.21 -6.87
N GLY A 26 4.29 -3.79 -7.25
CA GLY A 26 3.67 -3.60 -8.57
C GLY A 26 4.40 -4.25 -9.76
N MET A 27 5.57 -4.87 -9.53
CA MET A 27 6.32 -5.53 -10.61
C MET A 27 5.77 -6.91 -10.91
N LEU A 28 5.78 -7.23 -12.21
CA LEU A 28 5.41 -8.50 -12.83
C LEU A 28 6.53 -8.93 -13.80
N GLU A 29 6.54 -10.22 -14.16
CA GLU A 29 7.48 -10.76 -15.16
C GLU A 29 8.95 -10.44 -14.85
N THR A 30 9.36 -10.56 -13.59
CA THR A 30 10.72 -10.23 -13.13
C THR A 30 11.10 -8.76 -13.41
N GLY A 31 10.13 -7.84 -13.32
CA GLY A 31 10.36 -6.41 -13.45
C GLY A 31 10.24 -5.87 -14.87
N LEU A 32 9.83 -6.68 -15.85
CA LEU A 32 9.57 -6.21 -17.22
C LEU A 32 8.26 -5.41 -17.32
N THR A 33 7.32 -5.69 -16.43
CA THR A 33 5.99 -5.08 -16.45
C THR A 33 5.69 -4.47 -15.08
N PHE A 34 5.15 -3.25 -15.08
CA PHE A 34 4.65 -2.57 -13.87
C PHE A 34 3.13 -2.42 -13.94
N ASP A 35 2.45 -2.92 -12.91
CA ASP A 35 0.99 -2.92 -12.83
C ASP A 35 0.50 -2.25 -11.53
N ILE A 36 -0.23 -1.14 -11.68
CA ILE A 36 -0.70 -0.30 -10.58
C ILE A 36 -1.76 -1.00 -9.68
N PRO A 37 -2.77 -1.72 -10.21
CA PRO A 37 -3.66 -2.53 -9.38
C PRO A 37 -2.89 -3.52 -8.50
N THR A 38 -1.90 -4.20 -9.09
CA THR A 38 -1.03 -5.14 -8.41
C THR A 38 -0.13 -4.47 -7.36
N LEU A 39 0.24 -3.20 -7.55
CA LEU A 39 0.91 -2.36 -6.53
C LEU A 39 0.01 -2.13 -5.30
N LEU A 40 -1.29 -1.94 -5.48
CA LEU A 40 -2.20 -1.76 -4.34
C LEU A 40 -2.48 -3.06 -3.60
N VAL A 41 -2.51 -4.19 -4.31
CA VAL A 41 -2.55 -5.50 -3.63
C VAL A 41 -1.29 -5.73 -2.79
N ASP A 42 -0.16 -5.27 -3.30
CA ASP A 42 1.11 -5.32 -2.58
C ASP A 42 1.15 -4.47 -1.33
N ASP A 43 0.63 -3.25 -1.41
CA ASP A 43 0.48 -2.33 -0.28
C ASP A 43 -0.25 -3.02 0.88
N GLU A 44 -1.34 -3.73 0.60
CA GLU A 44 -2.09 -4.45 1.62
C GLU A 44 -1.37 -5.69 2.17
N ILE A 45 -0.59 -6.38 1.33
CA ILE A 45 0.27 -7.47 1.82
C ILE A 45 1.36 -6.90 2.73
N ILE A 46 1.93 -5.75 2.39
CA ILE A 46 2.94 -5.06 3.20
C ILE A 46 2.36 -4.65 4.55
N ASP A 47 1.13 -4.14 4.61
CA ASP A 47 0.46 -3.82 5.88
C ASP A 47 0.41 -5.05 6.82
N TYR A 48 0.09 -6.24 6.29
CA TYR A 48 0.13 -7.47 7.09
C TYR A 48 1.55 -7.84 7.52
N VAL A 49 2.54 -7.69 6.65
CA VAL A 49 3.95 -7.97 6.97
C VAL A 49 4.46 -7.01 8.05
N LEU A 50 4.15 -5.72 7.95
CA LEU A 50 4.51 -4.71 8.96
C LEU A 50 3.84 -5.02 10.30
N ARG A 51 2.57 -5.45 10.30
CA ARG A 51 1.88 -5.88 11.53
C ARG A 51 2.53 -7.11 12.16
N MET A 52 3.02 -8.06 11.36
CA MET A 52 3.77 -9.23 11.85
C MET A 52 5.12 -8.82 12.43
N LEU A 53 5.85 -7.93 11.76
CA LEU A 53 7.15 -7.42 12.22
C LEU A 53 7.05 -6.58 13.51
N ALA A 54 5.92 -5.88 13.72
CA ALA A 54 5.67 -5.15 14.96
C ALA A 54 5.68 -6.06 16.21
N GLY A 55 5.50 -7.38 16.01
CA GLY A 55 5.53 -8.37 17.08
C GLY A 55 4.35 -8.23 18.04
N PHE A 56 4.60 -8.64 19.28
CA PHE A 56 3.62 -8.62 20.35
C PHE A 56 4.17 -7.85 21.55
N LYS A 57 3.38 -6.93 22.09
CA LYS A 57 3.64 -6.34 23.40
C LYS A 57 3.26 -7.37 24.46
N VAL A 58 4.13 -7.57 25.45
CA VAL A 58 3.91 -8.52 26.55
C VAL A 58 4.04 -7.76 27.86
N ASP A 59 2.88 -7.47 28.46
CA ASP A 59 2.72 -6.79 29.75
C ASP A 59 1.42 -7.26 30.43
N ALA A 60 1.14 -6.75 31.63
CA ALA A 60 -0.04 -7.16 32.39
C ALA A 60 -1.36 -6.92 31.65
N THR A 61 -1.47 -5.84 30.88
CA THR A 61 -2.67 -5.49 30.09
C THR A 61 -2.86 -6.47 28.94
N THR A 62 -1.81 -6.70 28.15
CA THR A 62 -1.84 -7.55 26.94
C THR A 62 -1.88 -9.05 27.23
N LEU A 63 -1.51 -9.47 28.44
CA LEU A 63 -1.74 -10.84 28.90
C LEU A 63 -3.19 -11.09 29.32
N SER A 64 -3.94 -10.04 29.68
CA SER A 64 -5.37 -10.06 30.02
C SER A 64 -5.77 -11.15 31.03
N THR A 65 -4.87 -11.49 31.97
CA THR A 65 -5.07 -12.65 32.86
C THR A 65 -6.23 -12.50 33.82
N ASP A 66 -6.57 -11.28 34.21
CA ASP A 66 -7.68 -11.02 35.13
C ASP A 66 -9.02 -11.12 34.41
N LEU A 67 -9.12 -10.54 33.20
CA LEU A 67 -10.27 -10.72 32.32
C LEU A 67 -10.54 -12.19 32.01
N ILE A 68 -9.48 -12.97 31.71
CA ILE A 68 -9.61 -14.42 31.45
C ILE A 68 -10.22 -15.17 32.65
N LYS A 69 -9.85 -14.79 33.88
CA LYS A 69 -10.42 -15.39 35.10
C LYS A 69 -11.86 -14.95 35.33
N GLU A 70 -12.18 -13.69 35.04
CA GLU A 70 -13.52 -13.11 35.21
C GLU A 70 -14.53 -13.73 34.24
N VAL A 71 -14.21 -13.77 32.95
CA VAL A 71 -15.07 -14.36 31.89
C VAL A 71 -15.24 -15.86 32.10
N GLY A 72 -14.15 -16.55 32.47
CA GLY A 72 -14.17 -17.96 32.80
C GLY A 72 -14.49 -18.90 31.62
N PRO A 73 -14.64 -20.21 31.89
CA PRO A 73 -14.95 -21.20 30.86
C PRO A 73 -16.32 -20.96 30.23
N PHE A 74 -16.41 -21.14 28.91
CA PHE A 74 -17.63 -20.94 28.11
C PHE A 74 -18.17 -19.49 28.06
N GLY A 75 -17.46 -18.51 28.64
CA GLY A 75 -17.77 -17.10 28.48
C GLY A 75 -17.38 -16.53 27.11
N THR A 76 -17.69 -15.26 26.89
CA THR A 76 -17.38 -14.52 25.65
C THR A 76 -16.67 -13.21 25.97
N TYR A 77 -15.69 -12.85 25.15
CA TYR A 77 -14.94 -11.59 25.30
C TYR A 77 -15.52 -10.46 24.43
N LEU A 78 -16.50 -10.74 23.58
CA LEU A 78 -17.01 -9.78 22.60
C LEU A 78 -17.69 -8.56 23.23
N ALA A 79 -18.23 -8.70 24.44
CA ALA A 79 -18.92 -7.64 25.16
C ALA A 79 -18.00 -6.91 26.17
N GLU A 80 -16.73 -7.30 26.27
CA GLU A 80 -15.79 -6.76 27.25
C GLU A 80 -15.18 -5.45 26.78
N MET A 81 -14.98 -4.51 27.73
CA MET A 81 -14.40 -3.20 27.41
C MET A 81 -12.97 -3.33 26.90
N ASP A 82 -12.17 -4.23 27.48
CA ASP A 82 -10.81 -4.53 27.02
C ASP A 82 -10.80 -4.89 25.53
N THR A 83 -11.74 -5.73 25.08
CA THR A 83 -11.87 -6.08 23.65
C THR A 83 -12.16 -4.84 22.81
N PHE A 84 -13.08 -3.99 23.24
CA PHE A 84 -13.44 -2.77 22.54
C PHE A 84 -12.25 -1.81 22.42
N GLU A 85 -11.51 -1.59 23.50
CA GLU A 85 -10.33 -0.73 23.54
C GLU A 85 -9.21 -1.22 22.60
N HIS A 86 -9.08 -2.54 22.44
CA HIS A 86 -8.05 -3.17 21.61
C HIS A 86 -8.48 -3.53 20.18
N LEU A 87 -9.71 -3.18 19.75
CA LEU A 87 -10.16 -3.45 18.37
C LEU A 87 -9.25 -2.82 17.30
N GLY A 88 -8.66 -1.66 17.60
CA GLY A 88 -7.75 -0.95 16.70
C GLY A 88 -6.40 -1.65 16.50
N ASP A 89 -6.02 -2.59 17.37
CA ASP A 89 -4.73 -3.30 17.30
C ASP A 89 -4.75 -4.47 16.29
N LEU A 90 -5.95 -4.81 15.81
CA LEU A 90 -6.17 -5.85 14.82
C LEU A 90 -5.73 -5.39 13.43
N SER A 91 -5.32 -6.34 12.60
CA SER A 91 -5.02 -6.06 11.20
C SER A 91 -6.25 -5.48 10.50
N THR A 92 -6.11 -4.32 9.89
CA THR A 92 -7.11 -3.76 8.98
C THR A 92 -6.92 -4.31 7.58
N TYR A 93 -7.90 -4.06 6.70
CA TYR A 93 -7.85 -4.47 5.30
C TYR A 93 -8.56 -3.41 4.45
N ASN A 94 -8.01 -3.15 3.27
CA ASN A 94 -8.51 -2.15 2.33
C ASN A 94 -9.18 -2.81 1.10
N LEU A 95 -8.58 -3.85 0.53
CA LEU A 95 -9.06 -4.57 -0.66
C LEU A 95 -9.39 -6.04 -0.35
N MET A 96 -8.69 -6.67 0.60
CA MET A 96 -8.96 -8.05 1.00
C MET A 96 -10.36 -8.18 1.58
N ASN A 97 -11.03 -9.29 1.33
CA ASN A 97 -12.43 -9.47 1.72
C ASN A 97 -12.56 -10.57 2.78
N ARG A 98 -13.09 -10.22 3.96
CA ARG A 98 -13.38 -11.14 5.07
C ARG A 98 -14.88 -11.38 5.29
N ARG A 99 -15.73 -10.94 4.37
CA ARG A 99 -17.18 -11.13 4.45
C ARG A 99 -17.51 -12.62 4.23
N ASN A 100 -18.62 -13.07 4.81
CA ASN A 100 -19.15 -14.39 4.49
C ASN A 100 -19.65 -14.44 3.03
N TYR A 101 -19.95 -15.65 2.56
CA TYR A 101 -20.33 -15.88 1.16
C TYR A 101 -21.57 -15.09 0.75
N ASP A 102 -22.63 -15.08 1.56
CA ASP A 102 -23.90 -14.43 1.22
C ASP A 102 -23.71 -12.91 1.08
N MET A 103 -22.96 -12.30 1.99
CA MET A 103 -22.63 -10.88 1.93
C MET A 103 -21.73 -10.54 0.72
N TRP A 104 -20.72 -11.37 0.43
CA TRP A 104 -19.87 -11.20 -0.75
C TRP A 104 -20.67 -11.33 -2.04
N ALA A 105 -21.57 -12.32 -2.12
CA ALA A 105 -22.43 -12.55 -3.27
C ALA A 105 -23.42 -11.39 -3.48
N ALA A 106 -24.05 -10.90 -2.41
CA ALA A 106 -24.92 -9.73 -2.44
C ALA A 106 -24.18 -8.44 -2.84
N SER A 107 -22.88 -8.35 -2.57
CA SER A 107 -22.02 -7.21 -2.96
C SER A 107 -21.56 -7.25 -4.43
N GLY A 108 -22.13 -8.14 -5.25
CA GLY A 108 -21.76 -8.24 -6.67
C GLY A 108 -20.56 -9.14 -6.95
N LYS A 109 -20.15 -9.98 -5.99
CA LYS A 109 -19.03 -10.93 -6.13
C LYS A 109 -17.71 -10.27 -6.55
N PRO A 110 -17.29 -9.19 -5.86
CA PRO A 110 -16.14 -8.42 -6.30
C PRO A 110 -14.87 -9.27 -6.27
N ASP A 111 -14.05 -9.13 -7.30
CA ASP A 111 -12.73 -9.73 -7.38
C ASP A 111 -11.65 -8.76 -6.86
N LEU A 112 -10.56 -9.29 -6.31
CA LEU A 112 -9.51 -8.47 -5.69
C LEU A 112 -8.84 -7.52 -6.71
N TYR A 113 -8.55 -8.02 -7.91
CA TYR A 113 -7.82 -7.26 -8.91
C TYR A 113 -8.67 -6.12 -9.50
N GLY A 114 -9.95 -6.40 -9.80
CA GLY A 114 -10.91 -5.42 -10.26
C GLY A 114 -11.10 -4.30 -9.24
N GLN A 115 -11.25 -4.63 -7.95
CA GLN A 115 -11.33 -3.64 -6.88
C GLN A 115 -10.05 -2.79 -6.81
N ALA A 116 -8.88 -3.42 -6.84
CA ALA A 116 -7.60 -2.71 -6.84
C ALA A 116 -7.49 -1.77 -8.06
N ARG A 117 -7.99 -2.18 -9.23
CA ARG A 117 -7.99 -1.37 -10.44
C ARG A 117 -8.88 -0.14 -10.33
N GLU A 118 -10.09 -0.28 -9.81
CA GLU A 118 -10.97 0.87 -9.61
C GLU A 118 -10.42 1.81 -8.54
N ARG A 119 -9.85 1.25 -7.46
CA ARG A 119 -9.16 2.05 -6.44
C ARG A 119 -7.96 2.82 -7.00
N ALA A 120 -7.16 2.18 -7.87
CA ALA A 120 -6.04 2.83 -8.53
C ALA A 120 -6.49 4.01 -9.39
N LYS A 121 -7.56 3.84 -10.19
CA LYS A 121 -8.13 4.94 -10.98
C LYS A 121 -8.61 6.09 -10.09
N GLU A 122 -9.28 5.77 -8.99
CA GLU A 122 -9.76 6.78 -8.04
C GLU A 122 -8.61 7.58 -7.44
N ILE A 123 -7.54 6.90 -6.96
CA ILE A 123 -6.36 7.56 -6.41
C ILE A 123 -5.73 8.46 -7.47
N LEU A 124 -5.52 7.97 -8.69
CA LEU A 124 -4.92 8.76 -9.78
C LEU A 124 -5.78 9.99 -10.16
N ALA A 125 -7.10 9.89 -10.06
CA ALA A 125 -8.00 11.00 -10.39
C ALA A 125 -8.15 12.03 -9.27
N THR A 126 -7.95 11.63 -8.01
CA THR A 126 -8.31 12.45 -6.84
C THR A 126 -7.14 12.84 -5.95
N HIS A 127 -5.97 12.20 -6.11
CA HIS A 127 -4.80 12.46 -5.29
C HIS A 127 -4.35 13.91 -5.42
N LYS A 128 -4.09 14.53 -4.25
CA LYS A 128 -3.45 15.84 -4.15
C LYS A 128 -2.19 15.68 -3.31
N GLN A 129 -1.11 16.30 -3.75
CA GLN A 129 0.15 16.29 -3.00
C GLN A 129 -0.09 16.93 -1.63
N LYS A 130 0.30 16.24 -0.55
CA LYS A 130 0.16 16.77 0.81
C LYS A 130 1.09 17.96 1.07
N ASN A 131 2.30 17.87 0.54
CA ASN A 131 3.36 18.87 0.68
C ASN A 131 3.91 19.18 -0.72
N PRO A 132 3.25 20.06 -1.50
CA PRO A 132 3.75 20.42 -2.83
C PRO A 132 5.07 21.17 -2.71
N LEU A 133 5.90 21.04 -3.74
CA LEU A 133 7.15 21.79 -3.84
C LEU A 133 6.85 23.29 -3.98
N SER A 134 7.73 24.14 -3.44
CA SER A 134 7.62 25.59 -3.65
C SER A 134 7.87 25.93 -5.14
N PRO A 135 7.32 27.04 -5.65
CA PRO A 135 7.58 27.48 -7.03
C PRO A 135 9.07 27.60 -7.36
N GLU A 136 9.89 28.01 -6.39
CA GLU A 136 11.35 28.12 -6.53
C GLU A 136 12.01 26.74 -6.65
N GLN A 137 11.56 25.75 -5.89
CA GLN A 137 12.06 24.37 -5.97
C GLN A 137 11.71 23.73 -7.31
N VAL A 138 10.46 23.91 -7.77
CA VAL A 138 10.02 23.42 -9.09
C VAL A 138 10.85 24.07 -10.20
N LYS A 139 11.08 25.38 -10.12
CA LYS A 139 11.92 26.10 -11.08
C LYS A 139 13.35 25.58 -11.09
N ALA A 140 13.97 25.37 -9.92
CA ALA A 140 15.34 24.87 -9.82
C ALA A 140 15.50 23.48 -10.46
N ILE A 141 14.54 22.57 -10.23
CA ILE A 141 14.53 21.24 -10.86
C ILE A 141 14.39 21.37 -12.39
N ARG A 142 13.48 22.24 -12.85
CA ARG A 142 13.26 22.49 -14.28
C ARG A 142 14.51 23.02 -14.96
N ASP A 143 15.19 24.00 -14.37
CA ASP A 143 16.39 24.61 -14.93
C ASP A 143 17.51 23.55 -15.12
N VAL A 144 17.75 22.69 -14.12
CA VAL A 144 18.73 21.59 -14.22
C VAL A 144 18.40 20.61 -15.35
N LEU A 145 17.12 20.28 -15.54
CA LEU A 145 16.71 19.36 -16.60
C LEU A 145 16.86 19.98 -17.99
N VAL A 146 16.54 21.27 -18.15
CA VAL A 146 16.73 21.99 -19.43
C VAL A 146 18.22 22.08 -19.79
N ASP A 147 19.07 22.41 -18.81
CA ASP A 147 20.51 22.46 -19.00
C ASP A 147 21.07 21.10 -19.45
N ALA A 148 20.69 20.02 -18.76
CA ALA A 148 21.09 18.66 -19.12
C ALA A 148 20.63 18.24 -20.53
N GLU A 149 19.42 18.64 -20.95
CA GLU A 149 18.93 18.38 -22.31
C GLU A 149 19.71 19.14 -23.38
N GLY A 150 20.15 20.36 -23.07
CA GLY A 150 21.04 21.16 -23.92
C GLY A 150 22.41 20.52 -24.07
N GLU A 151 23.03 20.10 -22.96
CA GLU A 151 24.33 19.42 -22.95
C GLU A 151 24.31 18.09 -23.72
N LEU A 152 23.22 17.32 -23.59
CA LEU A 152 23.04 16.05 -24.28
C LEU A 152 22.57 16.19 -25.73
N GLY A 153 22.26 17.42 -26.19
CA GLY A 153 21.80 17.69 -27.55
C GLY A 153 20.41 17.12 -27.87
N VAL A 154 19.60 16.83 -26.85
CA VAL A 154 18.25 16.25 -27.00
C VAL A 154 17.15 17.30 -26.93
N ALA A 155 17.46 18.59 -26.72
CA ALA A 155 16.47 19.66 -26.65
C ALA A 155 15.54 19.71 -27.89
N ASP A 156 16.09 19.43 -29.08
CA ASP A 156 15.32 19.41 -30.33
C ASP A 156 14.32 18.24 -30.43
N PHE A 157 14.49 17.17 -29.65
CA PHE A 157 13.57 16.02 -29.63
C PHE A 157 12.15 16.41 -29.22
N TRP A 158 12.05 17.46 -28.40
CA TRP A 158 10.80 17.92 -27.79
C TRP A 158 10.03 18.95 -28.61
N LYS A 159 10.62 19.50 -29.68
CA LYS A 159 9.92 20.45 -30.57
C LYS A 159 8.66 19.80 -31.15
N GLY A 160 7.49 20.39 -30.89
CA GLY A 160 6.19 19.87 -31.31
C GLY A 160 5.68 18.68 -30.50
N LYS A 161 6.26 18.42 -29.32
CA LYS A 161 5.84 17.41 -28.33
C LYS A 161 5.88 17.97 -26.91
N GLU A 162 5.79 19.29 -26.76
CA GLU A 162 5.91 19.99 -25.49
C GLU A 162 4.87 19.48 -24.48
N GLU A 163 3.69 19.09 -24.94
CA GLU A 163 2.63 18.51 -24.10
C GLU A 163 2.99 17.15 -23.48
N LYS A 164 3.94 16.43 -24.07
CA LYS A 164 4.45 15.15 -23.56
C LYS A 164 5.73 15.30 -22.75
N ARG A 165 6.30 16.51 -22.74
CA ARG A 165 7.50 16.80 -21.95
C ARG A 165 7.08 16.89 -20.49
N PHE A 166 7.60 15.96 -19.70
CA PHE A 166 7.31 15.85 -18.27
C PHE A 166 7.55 17.17 -17.51
N ILE A 167 8.56 17.93 -17.93
CA ILE A 167 9.00 19.19 -17.32
C ILE A 167 8.01 20.34 -17.54
N ASP A 168 7.22 20.25 -18.62
CA ASP A 168 6.32 21.32 -19.08
C ASP A 168 4.87 21.11 -18.61
N ASN A 169 4.60 20.02 -17.86
CA ASN A 169 3.30 19.73 -17.29
C ASN A 169 3.25 20.02 -15.78
N ASP A 170 2.07 20.43 -15.30
CA ASP A 170 1.77 20.65 -13.88
C ASP A 170 1.63 19.29 -13.16
N LEU A 171 2.77 18.69 -12.79
CA LEU A 171 2.82 17.46 -11.99
C LEU A 171 3.23 17.71 -10.53
N TYR A 172 3.23 18.96 -10.08
CA TYR A 172 3.55 19.38 -8.71
C TYR A 172 2.35 20.08 -8.04
#